data_AF-A0AAD3RGN9-F1
#
_entry.id   AF-A0AAD3RGN9-F1
#
_cell.length_a   1.000
_cell.length_b   1.000
_cell.length_c   1.000
_cell.angle_alpha   90.00
_cell.angle_beta   90.00
_cell.angle_gamma   90.00
#
_symmetry.space_group_name_H-M   'P 1'
#
loop_
_entity.id
_entity.type
_entity.pdbx_description
1 polymer ?
#
loop_
_entity_poly.entity_id
_entity_poly.type
_entity_poly.pdbx_seq_one_letter_code
_entity_poly.pdbx_strand_id
1 'polypeptide(L)'
;MHKHQEIQSVAFGMKQDVGFVAHPNCQQQLLTIWYENLPGLRQQSIGVKCWTVLGVTVGLPFLAIAYWIMPCSKLGQILRSPFMKFVAHAVSFTIFLGLLVVNASDRFEGVKNLPNETITDHPRQVFRVKTTQFSWTEMLIMKWVLGMIWSECKEIWSDGPREYVMHLWNVLDFGMLSIFVASFTARFMAFLKASKAQQYVDMHVPDEDLSNASLPDEVAYFTYARNKWRPSDPQIISEGLYAIAVVLSFSRIAYILPANESFGPLQISLGRTVKDIFKFMVIFIMVFVAFMIGMFNLYSYYLGAKYNPAFTT
;
A
#
# COMPACT_ATOMS: atom_id res chain seq x y z
N MET A 1 -36.55 -9.91 -12.77
CA MET A 1 -36.21 -10.79 -13.92
C MET A 1 -35.72 -9.97 -15.12
N HIS A 2 -36.50 -9.00 -15.65
CA HIS A 2 -36.08 -8.12 -16.75
C HIS A 2 -34.79 -7.32 -16.52
N LYS A 3 -34.64 -6.63 -15.38
CA LYS A 3 -33.40 -5.91 -15.01
C LYS A 3 -32.15 -6.81 -14.99
N HIS A 4 -32.30 -8.10 -14.67
CA HIS A 4 -31.16 -9.01 -14.56
C HIS A 4 -30.68 -9.50 -15.93
N GLN A 5 -31.61 -9.71 -16.87
CA GLN A 5 -31.30 -10.04 -18.26
C GLN A 5 -30.62 -8.88 -19.00
N GLU A 6 -31.06 -7.64 -18.79
CA GLU A 6 -30.43 -6.45 -19.39
C GLU A 6 -29.00 -6.22 -18.89
N ILE A 7 -28.73 -6.49 -17.61
CA ILE A 7 -27.37 -6.39 -17.05
C ILE A 7 -26.47 -7.49 -17.64
N GLN A 8 -26.99 -8.69 -17.88
CA GLN A 8 -26.23 -9.79 -18.49
C GLN A 8 -25.85 -9.49 -19.95
N SER A 9 -26.75 -8.91 -20.74
CA SER A 9 -26.45 -8.52 -22.12
C SER A 9 -25.50 -7.32 -22.21
N VAL A 10 -25.60 -6.35 -21.29
CA VAL A 10 -24.60 -5.27 -21.19
C VAL A 10 -23.24 -5.80 -20.73
N ALA A 11 -23.20 -6.73 -19.77
CA ALA A 11 -21.96 -7.37 -19.33
C ALA A 11 -21.29 -8.18 -20.46
N PHE A 12 -22.08 -8.82 -21.32
CA PHE A 12 -21.59 -9.46 -22.54
C PHE A 12 -21.07 -8.43 -23.55
N GLY A 13 -21.79 -7.32 -23.76
CA GLY A 13 -21.38 -6.20 -24.61
C GLY A 13 -20.06 -5.56 -24.17
N MET A 14 -19.79 -5.47 -22.85
CA MET A 14 -18.50 -4.98 -22.33
C MET A 14 -17.30 -5.83 -22.78
N LYS A 15 -17.51 -7.12 -23.07
CA LYS A 15 -16.45 -8.02 -23.55
C LYS A 15 -16.24 -7.97 -25.07
N GLN A 16 -17.23 -7.51 -25.85
CA GLN A 16 -17.21 -7.62 -27.31
C GLN A 16 -17.22 -6.28 -28.05
N ASP A 17 -17.96 -5.26 -27.59
CA ASP A 17 -18.14 -4.01 -28.34
C ASP A 17 -18.26 -2.79 -27.42
N VAL A 18 -17.19 -1.99 -27.41
CA VAL A 18 -17.13 -0.74 -26.65
C VAL A 18 -18.10 0.32 -27.19
N GLY A 19 -18.39 0.30 -28.50
CA GLY A 19 -19.31 1.25 -29.14
C GLY A 19 -20.76 1.04 -28.71
N PHE A 20 -21.17 -0.21 -28.57
CA PHE A 20 -22.49 -0.56 -28.03
C PHE A 20 -22.68 -0.09 -26.58
N VAL A 21 -21.66 -0.26 -25.73
CA VAL A 21 -21.72 0.16 -24.33
C VAL A 21 -21.70 1.68 -24.20
N ALA A 22 -20.94 2.38 -25.05
CA ALA A 22 -20.86 3.84 -25.06
C ALA A 22 -22.13 4.54 -25.59
N HIS A 23 -23.10 3.80 -26.15
CA HIS A 23 -24.31 4.36 -26.71
C HIS A 23 -25.15 5.12 -25.64
N PRO A 24 -25.70 6.32 -25.94
CA PRO A 24 -26.42 7.15 -24.97
C PRO A 24 -27.54 6.44 -24.22
N ASN A 25 -28.32 5.60 -24.90
CA ASN A 25 -29.42 4.83 -24.28
C ASN A 25 -28.90 3.80 -23.26
N CYS A 26 -27.80 3.10 -23.57
CA CYS A 26 -27.15 2.17 -22.64
C CYS A 26 -26.59 2.91 -21.42
N GLN A 27 -25.93 4.05 -21.67
CA GLN A 27 -25.36 4.90 -20.62
C GLN A 27 -26.45 5.48 -19.70
N GLN A 28 -27.59 5.90 -20.24
CA GLN A 28 -28.71 6.38 -19.43
C GLN A 28 -29.27 5.29 -18.52
N GLN A 29 -29.41 4.05 -19.01
CA GLN A 29 -29.85 2.92 -18.20
C GLN A 29 -28.85 2.62 -17.07
N LEU A 30 -27.55 2.56 -17.39
CA LEU A 30 -26.49 2.34 -16.41
C LEU A 30 -26.45 3.43 -15.33
N LEU A 31 -26.59 4.71 -15.71
CA LEU A 31 -26.65 5.82 -14.76
C LEU A 31 -27.86 5.73 -13.82
N THR A 32 -28.98 5.20 -14.31
CA THR A 32 -30.19 5.03 -13.51
C THR A 32 -30.01 3.91 -12.48
N ILE A 33 -29.25 2.87 -12.80
CA ILE A 33 -28.84 1.82 -11.86
C ILE A 33 -27.78 2.35 -10.87
N TRP A 34 -26.83 3.15 -11.35
CA TRP A 34 -25.74 3.68 -10.54
C TRP A 34 -26.21 4.56 -9.38
N TYR A 35 -27.19 5.44 -9.65
CA TYR A 35 -27.82 6.32 -8.66
C TYR A 35 -29.13 5.76 -8.08
N GLU A 36 -29.33 4.43 -8.12
CA GLU A 36 -30.50 3.78 -7.52
C GLU A 36 -30.59 4.16 -6.03
N ASN A 37 -31.79 4.57 -5.58
CA ASN A 37 -32.07 5.12 -4.24
C ASN A 37 -31.43 6.49 -3.91
N LEU A 38 -30.77 7.15 -4.87
CA LEU A 38 -30.21 8.50 -4.74
C LEU A 38 -30.59 9.42 -5.93
N PRO A 39 -31.89 9.56 -6.26
CA PRO A 39 -32.32 10.33 -7.43
C PRO A 39 -31.91 11.80 -7.36
N GLY A 40 -31.91 12.36 -6.14
CA GLY A 40 -31.55 13.75 -5.90
C GLY A 40 -30.07 14.07 -6.11
N LEU A 41 -29.15 13.09 -6.05
CA LEU A 41 -27.70 13.33 -6.13
C LEU A 41 -27.18 13.36 -7.57
N ARG A 42 -27.91 12.76 -8.53
CA ARG A 42 -27.50 12.65 -9.93
C ARG A 42 -27.26 14.01 -10.57
N GLN A 43 -28.20 14.93 -10.41
CA GLN A 43 -28.20 16.26 -11.03
C GLN A 43 -27.50 17.35 -10.18
N GLN A 44 -26.91 16.99 -9.04
CA GLN A 44 -26.30 17.96 -8.14
C GLN A 44 -24.93 18.44 -8.64
N SER A 45 -24.57 19.65 -8.20
CA SER A 45 -23.25 20.22 -8.46
C SER A 45 -22.14 19.37 -7.85
N ILE A 46 -20.94 19.52 -8.39
CA ILE A 46 -19.75 18.80 -7.91
C ILE A 46 -19.45 19.12 -6.43
N GLY A 47 -19.79 20.33 -5.97
CA GLY A 47 -19.63 20.76 -4.58
C GLY A 47 -20.48 19.93 -3.61
N VAL A 48 -21.74 19.67 -3.95
CA VAL A 48 -22.63 18.83 -3.12
C VAL A 48 -22.16 17.38 -3.10
N LYS A 49 -21.67 16.86 -4.24
CA LYS A 49 -21.05 15.52 -4.31
C LYS A 49 -19.80 15.45 -3.43
N CYS A 50 -18.96 16.48 -3.44
CA CYS A 50 -17.78 16.58 -2.58
C CYS A 50 -18.16 16.61 -1.09
N TRP A 51 -19.14 17.43 -0.70
CA TRP A 51 -19.67 17.45 0.67
C TRP A 51 -20.23 16.10 1.11
N THR A 52 -20.89 15.39 0.21
CA THR A 52 -21.39 14.03 0.48
C THR A 52 -20.23 13.08 0.75
N VAL A 53 -19.18 13.09 -0.08
CA VAL A 53 -17.97 12.27 0.13
C VAL A 53 -17.30 12.62 1.45
N LEU A 54 -17.13 13.90 1.79
CA LEU A 54 -16.58 14.34 3.07
C LEU A 54 -17.40 13.85 4.27
N GLY A 55 -18.73 13.95 4.16
CA GLY A 55 -19.65 13.42 5.19
C GLY A 55 -19.51 11.91 5.38
N VAL A 56 -19.34 11.15 4.29
CA VAL A 56 -19.08 9.71 4.34
C VAL A 56 -17.69 9.42 4.94
N THR A 57 -16.67 10.23 4.65
CA THR A 57 -15.33 10.09 5.24
C THR A 57 -15.35 10.17 6.74
N VAL A 58 -16.00 11.18 7.30
CA VAL A 58 -16.12 11.34 8.76
C VAL A 58 -17.06 10.28 9.35
N GLY A 59 -18.14 9.95 8.63
CA GLY A 59 -19.19 9.05 9.09
C GLY A 59 -18.93 7.55 8.89
N LEU A 60 -17.88 7.16 8.15
CA LEU A 60 -17.65 5.76 7.74
C LEU A 60 -17.74 4.74 8.89
N PRO A 61 -17.10 4.93 10.06
CA PRO A 61 -17.21 3.94 11.14
C PRO A 61 -18.64 3.79 11.67
N PHE A 62 -19.40 4.90 11.75
CA PHE A 62 -20.80 4.87 12.19
C PHE A 62 -21.72 4.24 11.15
N LEU A 63 -21.50 4.53 9.87
CA LEU A 63 -22.25 3.95 8.75
C LEU A 63 -22.07 2.44 8.67
N ALA A 64 -20.84 1.95 8.90
CA ALA A 64 -20.54 0.52 8.93
C ALA A 64 -21.28 -0.20 10.08
N ILE A 65 -21.26 0.38 11.29
CA ILE A 65 -21.98 -0.16 12.46
C ILE A 65 -23.50 -0.15 12.22
N ALA A 66 -24.03 0.96 11.70
CA ALA A 66 -25.46 1.08 11.41
C ALA A 66 -25.93 0.05 10.36
N TYR A 67 -25.11 -0.21 9.34
CA TYR A 67 -25.40 -1.24 8.35
C TYR A 67 -25.41 -2.65 8.96
N TRP A 68 -24.51 -2.94 9.89
CA TRP A 68 -24.43 -4.24 10.55
C TRP A 68 -25.61 -4.49 11.49
N ILE A 69 -26.03 -3.48 12.25
CA ILE A 69 -27.15 -3.58 13.21
C ILE A 69 -28.50 -3.56 12.50
N MET A 70 -28.68 -2.67 11.52
CA MET A 70 -29.99 -2.43 10.89
C MET A 70 -29.90 -2.45 9.35
N PRO A 71 -29.62 -3.63 8.76
CA PRO A 71 -29.39 -3.76 7.31
C PRO A 71 -30.65 -3.45 6.47
N CYS A 72 -31.85 -3.56 7.04
CA CYS A 72 -33.13 -3.33 6.36
C CYS A 72 -33.65 -1.89 6.46
N SER A 73 -32.92 -0.99 7.13
CA SER A 73 -33.30 0.43 7.24
C SER A 73 -33.22 1.17 5.90
N LYS A 74 -33.88 2.33 5.81
CA LYS A 74 -33.74 3.25 4.65
C LYS A 74 -32.27 3.61 4.40
N LEU A 75 -31.50 3.80 5.47
CA LEU A 75 -30.05 4.05 5.39
C LEU A 75 -29.29 2.83 4.84
N GLY A 76 -29.65 1.61 5.28
CA GLY A 76 -29.10 0.37 4.75
C GLY A 76 -29.39 0.17 3.26
N GLN A 77 -30.58 0.55 2.79
CA GLN A 77 -30.94 0.52 1.36
C GLN A 77 -30.11 1.52 0.55
N ILE A 78 -29.87 2.73 1.08
CA ILE A 78 -28.99 3.74 0.46
C ILE A 78 -27.55 3.22 0.37
N LEU A 79 -27.01 2.63 1.45
CA LEU A 79 -25.64 2.09 1.46
C LEU A 79 -25.44 0.90 0.50
N ARG A 80 -26.50 0.19 0.14
CA ARG A 80 -26.43 -0.89 -0.86
C ARG A 80 -26.32 -0.39 -2.30
N SER A 81 -26.60 0.89 -2.55
CA SER A 81 -26.49 1.48 -3.89
C SER A 81 -25.06 1.37 -4.45
N PRO A 82 -24.89 1.19 -5.78
CA PRO A 82 -23.56 1.06 -6.39
C PRO A 82 -22.66 2.27 -6.11
N PHE A 83 -23.22 3.49 -6.22
CA PHE A 83 -22.48 4.72 -5.93
C PHE A 83 -21.96 4.76 -4.48
N MET A 84 -22.79 4.43 -3.48
CA MET A 84 -22.35 4.47 -2.08
C MET A 84 -21.29 3.41 -1.77
N LYS A 85 -21.36 2.22 -2.38
CA LYS A 85 -20.31 1.22 -2.28
C LYS A 85 -19.00 1.75 -2.84
N PHE A 86 -19.03 2.34 -4.04
CA PHE A 86 -17.85 2.96 -4.65
C PHE A 86 -17.24 4.04 -3.76
N VAL A 87 -18.07 4.97 -3.25
CA VAL A 87 -17.60 6.02 -2.33
C VAL A 87 -17.03 5.42 -1.05
N ALA A 88 -17.69 4.45 -0.43
CA ALA A 88 -17.20 3.81 0.78
C ALA A 88 -15.84 3.11 0.58
N HIS A 89 -15.64 2.43 -0.56
CA HIS A 89 -14.35 1.84 -0.93
C HIS A 89 -13.27 2.91 -1.14
N ALA A 90 -13.57 3.95 -1.93
CA ALA A 90 -12.64 5.05 -2.20
C ALA A 90 -12.23 5.79 -0.91
N VAL A 91 -13.19 6.07 -0.04
CA VAL A 91 -12.98 6.70 1.26
C VAL A 91 -12.16 5.80 2.19
N SER A 92 -12.51 4.52 2.31
CA SER A 92 -11.75 3.56 3.12
C SER A 92 -10.28 3.50 2.68
N PHE A 93 -10.05 3.46 1.37
CA PHE A 93 -8.71 3.48 0.81
C PHE A 93 -7.98 4.81 1.06
N THR A 94 -8.67 5.95 0.98
CA THR A 94 -8.08 7.27 1.28
C THR A 94 -7.69 7.39 2.76
N ILE A 95 -8.52 6.85 3.66
CA ILE A 95 -8.19 6.78 5.11
C ILE A 95 -6.96 5.90 5.33
N PHE A 96 -6.85 4.76 4.64
CA PHE A 96 -5.66 3.91 4.70
C PHE A 96 -4.38 4.68 4.29
N LEU A 97 -4.42 5.42 3.17
CA LEU A 97 -3.29 6.28 2.77
C LEU A 97 -3.00 7.37 3.81
N GLY A 98 -4.04 7.97 4.39
CA GLY A 98 -3.90 8.93 5.49
C GLY A 98 -3.21 8.31 6.72
N LEU A 99 -3.56 7.07 7.09
CA LEU A 99 -2.89 6.35 8.18
C LEU A 99 -1.40 6.10 7.88
N LEU A 100 -1.03 5.80 6.63
CA LEU A 100 0.39 5.68 6.25
C LEU A 100 1.14 7.00 6.44
N VAL A 101 0.51 8.13 6.09
CA VAL A 101 1.09 9.48 6.28
C VAL A 101 1.21 9.82 7.77
N VAL A 102 0.18 9.55 8.56
CA VAL A 102 0.20 9.76 10.03
C VAL A 102 1.27 8.88 10.68
N ASN A 103 1.48 7.65 10.23
CA ASN A 103 2.57 6.81 10.76
C ASN A 103 3.96 7.41 10.49
N ALA A 104 4.10 8.25 9.46
CA ALA A 104 5.33 8.95 9.12
C ALA A 104 5.42 10.35 9.76
N SER A 105 4.32 10.93 10.24
CA SER A 105 4.24 12.36 10.61
C SER A 105 5.13 12.75 11.77
N ASP A 106 5.37 11.84 12.72
CA ASP A 106 6.24 12.09 13.89
C ASP A 106 7.68 12.47 13.51
N ARG A 107 8.08 12.22 12.25
CA ARG A 107 9.43 12.48 11.73
C ARG A 107 9.48 13.68 10.79
N PHE A 108 8.38 14.40 10.56
CA PHE A 108 8.33 15.52 9.61
C PHE A 108 9.16 16.73 10.06
N GLU A 109 9.25 16.98 11.36
CA GLU A 109 10.10 18.05 11.92
C GLU A 109 11.59 17.64 12.03
N GLY A 110 11.93 16.43 11.60
CA GLY A 110 13.26 15.84 11.75
C GLY A 110 13.41 14.97 12.99
N VAL A 111 14.41 14.09 12.96
CA VAL A 111 14.71 13.19 14.07
C VAL A 111 15.54 13.94 15.12
N LYS A 112 15.05 13.98 16.37
CA LYS A 112 15.68 14.74 17.47
C LYS A 112 17.03 14.17 17.93
N ASN A 113 17.26 12.88 17.72
CA ASN A 113 18.42 12.16 18.24
C ASN A 113 19.36 11.73 17.11
N LEU A 114 20.66 11.67 17.41
CA LEU A 114 21.64 11.23 16.42
C LEU A 114 21.59 9.69 16.22
N PRO A 115 21.96 9.15 15.05
CA PRO A 115 21.93 7.71 14.78
C PRO A 115 22.88 6.84 15.62
N ASN A 116 23.84 7.47 16.31
CA ASN A 116 24.82 6.84 17.20
C ASN A 116 24.39 6.84 18.68
N GLU A 117 23.33 7.57 19.04
CA GLU A 117 22.85 7.66 20.42
C GLU A 117 21.80 6.60 20.72
N THR A 118 21.89 5.99 21.90
CA THR A 118 20.92 5.01 22.40
C THR A 118 20.21 5.59 23.62
N ILE A 119 18.91 5.83 23.48
CA ILE A 119 18.07 6.35 24.58
C ILE A 119 17.09 5.26 24.98
N THR A 120 17.19 4.81 26.22
CA THR A 120 16.31 3.84 26.86
C THR A 120 15.43 4.53 27.89
N ASP A 121 14.22 4.04 28.12
CA ASP A 121 13.31 4.62 29.14
C ASP A 121 13.65 4.09 30.54
N HIS A 122 14.25 2.89 30.59
CA HIS A 122 14.73 2.26 31.81
C HIS A 122 16.18 1.80 31.62
N PRO A 123 17.04 1.88 32.66
CA PRO A 123 18.45 1.49 32.57
C PRO A 123 18.65 -0.01 32.24
N ARG A 124 17.69 -0.87 32.59
CA ARG A 124 17.68 -2.31 32.25
C ARG A 124 17.09 -2.62 30.88
N GLN A 125 16.52 -1.65 30.17
CA GLN A 125 15.83 -1.89 28.90
C GLN A 125 16.82 -1.96 27.74
N VAL A 126 16.74 -3.01 26.94
CA VAL A 126 17.47 -3.16 25.69
C VAL A 126 16.92 -2.17 24.66
N PHE A 127 17.79 -1.35 24.09
CA PHE A 127 17.43 -0.31 23.11
C PHE A 127 16.58 -0.84 21.95
N ARG A 128 16.83 -2.08 21.49
CA ARG A 128 16.05 -2.70 20.41
C ARG A 128 14.57 -2.86 20.71
N VAL A 129 14.19 -3.10 21.97
CA VAL A 129 12.78 -3.29 22.34
C VAL A 129 11.99 -2.02 22.05
N LYS A 130 12.50 -0.86 22.46
CA LYS A 130 11.87 0.44 22.21
C LYS A 130 11.69 0.75 20.72
N THR A 131 12.68 0.40 19.89
CA THR A 131 12.65 0.69 18.45
C THR A 131 11.77 -0.27 17.62
N THR A 132 11.55 -1.49 18.10
CA THR A 132 10.82 -2.55 17.39
C THR A 132 9.39 -2.78 17.89
N GLN A 133 8.98 -2.07 18.94
CA GLN A 133 7.59 -2.10 19.43
C GLN A 133 6.60 -1.58 18.39
N PHE A 134 5.44 -2.22 18.32
CA PHE A 134 4.37 -1.83 17.42
C PHE A 134 3.58 -0.66 17.98
N SER A 135 3.39 0.39 17.18
CA SER A 135 2.53 1.52 17.52
C SER A 135 1.05 1.19 17.25
N TRP A 136 0.13 1.95 17.85
CA TRP A 136 -1.30 1.82 17.57
C TRP A 136 -1.64 2.06 16.08
N THR A 137 -0.94 3.00 15.43
CA THR A 137 -1.09 3.25 13.99
C THR A 137 -0.66 2.06 13.15
N GLU A 138 0.48 1.43 13.47
CA GLU A 138 0.95 0.21 12.81
C GLU A 138 -0.04 -0.95 12.98
N MET A 139 -0.61 -1.13 14.17
CA MET A 139 -1.65 -2.14 14.42
C MET A 139 -2.90 -1.92 13.56
N LEU A 140 -3.33 -0.68 13.38
CA LEU A 140 -4.46 -0.33 12.50
C LEU A 140 -4.13 -0.60 11.03
N ILE A 141 -2.93 -0.25 10.58
CA ILE A 141 -2.47 -0.54 9.20
C ILE A 141 -2.44 -2.05 8.96
N MET A 142 -1.89 -2.84 9.89
CA MET A 142 -1.87 -4.30 9.79
C MET A 142 -3.29 -4.89 9.68
N LYS A 143 -4.22 -4.41 10.51
CA LYS A 143 -5.63 -4.81 10.43
C LYS A 143 -6.25 -4.46 9.07
N TRP A 144 -5.92 -3.31 8.50
CA TRP A 144 -6.40 -2.88 7.19
C TRP A 144 -5.86 -3.76 6.06
N VAL A 145 -4.56 -4.06 6.08
CA VAL A 145 -3.89 -4.93 5.11
C VAL A 145 -4.49 -6.33 5.14
N LEU A 146 -4.78 -6.90 6.31
CA LEU A 146 -5.49 -8.17 6.44
C LEU A 146 -6.87 -8.14 5.77
N GLY A 147 -7.60 -7.04 5.91
CA GLY A 147 -8.89 -6.84 5.22
C GLY A 147 -8.76 -6.79 3.70
N MET A 148 -7.72 -6.13 3.19
CA MET A 148 -7.43 -6.10 1.74
C MET A 148 -7.05 -7.48 1.22
N ILE A 149 -6.18 -8.21 1.93
CA ILE A 149 -5.80 -9.60 1.58
C ILE A 149 -7.04 -10.49 1.52
N TRP A 150 -7.93 -10.39 2.51
CA TRP A 150 -9.17 -11.15 2.50
C TRP A 150 -10.06 -10.80 1.29
N SER A 151 -10.09 -9.54 0.87
CA SER A 151 -10.81 -9.12 -0.33
C SER A 151 -10.22 -9.75 -1.60
N GLU A 152 -8.90 -9.65 -1.78
CA GLU A 152 -8.20 -10.21 -2.94
C GLU A 152 -8.34 -11.74 -3.01
N CYS A 153 -8.24 -12.44 -1.88
CA CYS A 153 -8.45 -13.89 -1.83
C CYS A 153 -9.85 -14.29 -2.34
N LYS A 154 -10.89 -13.51 -2.01
CA LYS A 154 -12.25 -13.77 -2.51
C LYS A 154 -12.38 -13.49 -4.01
N GLU A 155 -11.68 -12.48 -4.52
CA GLU A 155 -11.67 -12.17 -5.94
C GLU A 155 -11.00 -13.29 -6.74
N ILE A 156 -9.80 -13.72 -6.31
CA ILE A 156 -9.08 -14.86 -6.92
C ILE A 156 -9.95 -16.13 -6.90
N TRP A 157 -10.67 -16.38 -5.81
CA TRP A 157 -11.57 -17.53 -5.71
C TRP A 157 -12.78 -17.44 -6.66
N SER A 158 -13.31 -16.23 -6.87
CA SER A 158 -14.52 -16.02 -7.67
C SER A 158 -14.23 -16.00 -9.18
N ASP A 159 -13.17 -15.31 -9.59
CA ASP A 159 -12.83 -15.12 -11.01
C ASP A 159 -11.91 -16.23 -11.54
N GLY A 160 -11.19 -16.91 -10.63
CA GLY A 160 -10.21 -17.92 -10.94
C GLY A 160 -8.81 -17.33 -11.22
N PRO A 161 -7.74 -18.09 -10.95
CA PRO A 161 -6.37 -17.58 -10.97
C PRO A 161 -5.90 -17.14 -12.35
N ARG A 162 -6.38 -17.79 -13.43
CA ARG A 162 -5.98 -17.45 -14.81
C ARG A 162 -6.49 -16.07 -15.23
N GLU A 163 -7.75 -15.76 -14.95
CA GLU A 163 -8.34 -14.47 -15.32
C GLU A 163 -7.71 -13.35 -14.47
N TYR A 164 -7.48 -13.63 -13.18
CA TYR A 164 -6.85 -12.69 -12.25
C TYR A 164 -5.46 -12.23 -12.73
N VAL A 165 -4.57 -13.15 -13.12
CA VAL A 165 -3.20 -12.79 -13.53
C VAL A 165 -3.13 -12.10 -14.90
N MET A 166 -4.16 -12.21 -15.73
CA MET A 166 -4.23 -11.49 -17.01
C MET A 166 -4.46 -9.98 -16.81
N HIS A 167 -5.02 -9.59 -15.67
CA HIS A 167 -5.17 -8.20 -15.28
C HIS A 167 -3.93 -7.71 -14.51
N LEU A 168 -3.07 -6.93 -15.20
CA LEU A 168 -1.83 -6.37 -14.62
C LEU A 168 -2.05 -5.59 -13.32
N TRP A 169 -3.20 -4.92 -13.22
CA TRP A 169 -3.65 -4.17 -12.06
C TRP A 169 -3.83 -5.07 -10.82
N ASN A 170 -4.46 -6.24 -11.00
CA ASN A 170 -4.63 -7.24 -9.95
C ASN A 170 -3.28 -7.82 -9.51
N VAL A 171 -2.35 -8.04 -10.45
CA VAL A 171 -0.97 -8.49 -10.14
C VAL A 171 -0.22 -7.44 -9.31
N LEU A 172 -0.38 -6.15 -9.63
CA LEU A 172 0.20 -5.05 -8.84
C LEU A 172 -0.34 -5.05 -7.41
N ASP A 173 -1.65 -5.23 -7.26
CA ASP A 173 -2.31 -5.26 -5.95
C ASP A 173 -1.84 -6.44 -5.10
N PHE A 174 -1.80 -7.65 -5.68
CA PHE A 174 -1.24 -8.82 -5.03
C PHE A 174 0.23 -8.63 -4.63
N GLY A 175 1.04 -8.04 -5.51
CA GLY A 175 2.45 -7.74 -5.25
C GLY A 175 2.63 -6.75 -4.10
N MET A 176 1.87 -5.66 -4.09
CA MET A 176 1.89 -4.65 -3.03
C MET A 176 1.52 -5.25 -1.67
N LEU A 177 0.44 -6.04 -1.59
CA LEU A 177 0.03 -6.70 -0.36
C LEU A 177 1.07 -7.74 0.13
N SER A 178 1.67 -8.49 -0.80
CA SER A 178 2.73 -9.45 -0.49
C SER A 178 3.95 -8.76 0.14
N ILE A 179 4.34 -7.58 -0.38
CA ILE A 179 5.44 -6.78 0.18
C ILE A 179 5.10 -6.25 1.57
N PHE A 180 3.86 -5.80 1.82
CA PHE A 180 3.43 -5.43 3.17
C PHE A 180 3.54 -6.60 4.15
N VAL A 181 3.07 -7.78 3.76
CA VAL A 181 3.15 -8.98 4.62
C VAL A 181 4.61 -9.34 4.90
N ALA A 182 5.48 -9.30 3.90
CA ALA A 182 6.91 -9.57 4.07
C ALA A 182 7.57 -8.54 5.03
N SER A 183 7.25 -7.26 4.88
CA SER A 183 7.73 -6.19 5.75
C SER A 183 7.29 -6.38 7.21
N PHE A 184 6.00 -6.63 7.45
CA PHE A 184 5.47 -6.85 8.80
C PHE A 184 6.01 -8.13 9.43
N THR A 185 6.19 -9.19 8.64
CA THR A 185 6.80 -10.44 9.12
C THR A 185 8.25 -10.21 9.54
N ALA A 186 9.05 -9.48 8.75
CA ALA A 186 10.42 -9.12 9.11
C ALA A 186 10.48 -8.26 10.39
N ARG A 187 9.53 -7.31 10.54
CA ARG A 187 9.39 -6.49 11.76
C ARG A 187 9.03 -7.33 12.98
N PHE A 188 8.08 -8.24 12.84
CA PHE A 188 7.67 -9.15 13.89
C PHE A 188 8.83 -10.06 14.33
N MET A 189 9.63 -10.56 13.38
CA MET A 189 10.85 -11.32 13.69
C MET A 189 11.90 -10.47 14.42
N ALA A 190 12.07 -9.20 14.06
CA ALA A 190 12.95 -8.28 14.79
C ALA A 190 12.48 -8.07 16.23
N PHE A 191 11.17 -7.85 16.42
CA PHE A 191 10.54 -7.72 17.73
C PHE A 191 10.74 -8.98 18.60
N LEU A 192 10.46 -10.18 18.07
CA LEU A 192 10.65 -11.43 18.82
C LEU A 192 12.10 -11.63 19.28
N LYS A 193 13.08 -11.29 18.43
CA LYS A 193 14.50 -11.37 18.81
C LYS A 193 14.86 -10.36 19.89
N ALA A 194 14.38 -9.12 19.78
CA ALA A 194 14.58 -8.09 20.79
C ALA A 194 13.94 -8.46 22.14
N SER A 195 12.72 -9.01 22.14
CA SER A 195 12.03 -9.48 23.35
C SER A 195 12.76 -10.63 24.02
N LYS A 196 13.31 -11.58 23.24
CA LYS A 196 14.14 -12.67 23.78
C LYS A 196 15.42 -12.13 24.43
N ALA A 197 16.07 -11.15 23.81
CA ALA A 197 17.25 -10.50 24.37
C ALA A 197 16.93 -9.78 25.69
N GLN A 198 15.80 -9.07 25.76
CA GLN A 198 15.34 -8.45 27.01
C GLN A 198 15.06 -9.49 28.10
N GLN A 199 14.35 -10.57 27.77
CA GLN A 199 14.07 -11.63 28.73
C GLN A 199 15.36 -12.26 29.27
N TYR A 200 16.39 -12.43 28.43
CA TYR A 200 17.69 -12.91 28.88
C TYR A 200 18.33 -11.96 29.89
N VAL A 201 18.34 -10.65 29.60
CA VAL A 201 18.85 -9.61 30.49
C VAL A 201 18.11 -9.62 31.82
N ASP A 202 16.78 -9.69 31.80
CA ASP A 202 15.95 -9.67 33.00
C ASP A 202 16.22 -10.88 33.92
N MET A 203 16.55 -12.05 33.36
CA MET A 203 16.81 -13.27 34.12
C MET A 203 18.26 -13.45 34.58
N HIS A 204 19.24 -13.02 33.79
CA HIS A 204 20.65 -13.38 34.01
C HIS A 204 21.54 -12.20 34.44
N VAL A 205 21.10 -10.96 34.25
CA VAL A 205 21.89 -9.78 34.62
C VAL A 205 21.39 -9.25 35.97
N PRO A 206 22.19 -9.36 37.04
CA PRO A 206 21.80 -8.85 38.34
C PRO A 206 21.84 -7.31 38.40
N ASP A 207 22.72 -6.68 37.61
CA ASP A 207 22.97 -5.24 37.62
C ASP A 207 21.73 -4.40 37.30
N GLU A 208 21.59 -3.28 38.01
CA GLU A 208 20.50 -2.31 37.79
C GLU A 208 20.66 -1.51 36.50
N ASP A 209 21.88 -1.41 35.96
CA ASP A 209 22.16 -0.72 34.70
C ASP A 209 22.90 -1.63 33.72
N LEU A 210 22.37 -1.70 32.51
CA LEU A 210 22.90 -2.51 31.41
C LEU A 210 24.22 -1.97 30.87
N SER A 211 24.52 -0.69 31.09
CA SER A 211 25.72 -0.01 30.58
C SER A 211 27.04 -0.59 31.13
N ASN A 212 27.01 -1.12 32.35
CA ASN A 212 28.18 -1.65 33.06
C ASN A 212 28.25 -3.19 33.05
N ALA A 213 27.21 -3.87 32.54
CA ALA A 213 27.13 -5.33 32.56
C ALA A 213 27.90 -5.97 31.38
N SER A 214 28.66 -7.03 31.67
CA SER A 214 29.30 -7.84 30.62
C SER A 214 28.29 -8.78 29.98
N LEU A 215 27.84 -8.46 28.77
CA LEU A 215 26.85 -9.24 28.01
C LEU A 215 27.53 -10.16 26.97
N PRO A 216 26.96 -11.34 26.67
CA PRO A 216 27.35 -12.11 25.49
C PRO A 216 27.14 -11.30 24.21
N ASP A 217 28.02 -11.47 23.22
CA ASP A 217 27.99 -10.72 21.95
C ASP A 217 26.62 -10.77 21.24
N GLU A 218 25.91 -11.89 21.34
CA GLU A 218 24.60 -12.07 20.73
C GLU A 218 23.53 -11.17 21.36
N VAL A 219 23.62 -10.91 22.68
CA VAL A 219 22.70 -10.05 23.41
C VAL A 219 23.15 -8.59 23.34
N ALA A 220 24.47 -8.36 23.42
CA ALA A 220 25.08 -7.04 23.27
C ALA A 220 24.74 -6.39 21.92
N TYR A 221 24.60 -7.17 20.85
CA TYR A 221 24.16 -6.64 19.56
C TYR A 221 22.85 -5.83 19.62
N PHE A 222 21.90 -6.24 20.47
CA PHE A 222 20.60 -5.57 20.60
C PHE A 222 20.65 -4.27 21.43
N THR A 223 21.78 -3.97 22.09
CA THR A 223 21.99 -2.68 22.75
C THR A 223 22.60 -1.63 21.82
N TYR A 224 23.16 -2.03 20.67
CA TYR A 224 23.86 -1.12 19.77
C TYR A 224 22.94 -0.15 19.01
N ALA A 225 23.48 1.04 18.75
CA ALA A 225 22.88 2.06 17.90
C ALA A 225 22.87 1.66 16.41
N ARG A 226 22.09 2.41 15.60
CA ARG A 226 21.80 2.08 14.20
C ARG A 226 23.04 1.98 13.31
N ASN A 227 24.09 2.74 13.60
CA ASN A 227 25.36 2.74 12.86
C ASN A 227 26.12 1.40 12.93
N LYS A 228 25.85 0.56 13.94
CA LYS A 228 26.51 -0.74 14.14
C LYS A 228 25.63 -1.93 13.77
N TRP A 229 24.42 -1.69 13.23
CA TRP A 229 23.55 -2.79 12.82
C TRP A 229 24.13 -3.52 11.62
N ARG A 230 23.89 -4.83 11.57
CA ARG A 230 24.28 -5.64 10.42
C ARG A 230 23.49 -5.19 9.19
N PRO A 231 24.08 -5.13 7.98
CA PRO A 231 23.35 -4.74 6.76
C PRO A 231 22.12 -5.63 6.46
N SER A 232 22.16 -6.90 6.89
CA SER A 232 21.07 -7.86 6.73
C SER A 232 20.11 -7.91 7.93
N ASP A 233 20.10 -6.88 8.79
CA ASP A 233 19.22 -6.86 9.95
C ASP A 233 17.74 -6.86 9.52
N PRO A 234 16.88 -7.71 10.12
CA PRO A 234 15.47 -7.82 9.73
C PRO A 234 14.70 -6.49 9.82
N GLN A 235 15.11 -5.58 10.71
CA GLN A 235 14.51 -4.25 10.80
C GLN A 235 14.78 -3.40 9.55
N ILE A 236 16.01 -3.43 9.03
CA ILE A 236 16.39 -2.64 7.84
C ILE A 236 15.64 -3.18 6.62
N ILE A 237 15.56 -4.51 6.49
CA ILE A 237 14.79 -5.18 5.44
C ILE A 237 13.31 -4.79 5.54
N SER A 238 12.74 -4.81 6.75
CA SER A 238 11.35 -4.41 6.99
C SER A 238 11.10 -2.95 6.56
N GLU A 239 11.96 -2.01 6.94
CA GLU A 239 11.84 -0.59 6.59
C GLU A 239 11.94 -0.38 5.08
N GLY A 240 12.86 -1.07 4.38
CA GLY A 240 13.00 -0.99 2.93
C GLY A 240 11.77 -1.53 2.19
N LEU A 241 11.28 -2.71 2.58
CA LEU A 241 10.06 -3.29 2.01
C LEU A 241 8.83 -2.44 2.30
N TYR A 242 8.72 -1.88 3.51
CA TYR A 242 7.61 -1.00 3.90
C TYR A 242 7.57 0.24 3.00
N ALA A 243 8.72 0.86 2.73
CA ALA A 243 8.81 2.03 1.86
C ALA A 243 8.33 1.72 0.43
N ILE A 244 8.73 0.57 -0.12
CA ILE A 244 8.26 0.12 -1.45
C ILE A 244 6.74 -0.08 -1.43
N ALA A 245 6.21 -0.75 -0.40
CA ALA A 245 4.77 -0.99 -0.27
C ALA A 245 3.96 0.31 -0.15
N VAL A 246 4.47 1.32 0.56
CA VAL A 246 3.85 2.64 0.65
C VAL A 246 3.77 3.30 -0.73
N VAL A 247 4.86 3.31 -1.51
CA VAL A 247 4.86 3.88 -2.87
C VAL A 247 3.85 3.17 -3.77
N LEU A 248 3.85 1.84 -3.76
CA LEU A 248 2.90 1.05 -4.54
C LEU A 248 1.46 1.30 -4.09
N SER A 249 1.21 1.53 -2.80
CA SER A 249 -0.12 1.86 -2.29
C SER A 249 -0.67 3.13 -2.94
N PHE A 250 0.12 4.21 -3.02
CA PHE A 250 -0.35 5.45 -3.67
C PHE A 250 -0.72 5.26 -5.14
N SER A 251 -0.11 4.31 -5.84
CA SER A 251 -0.46 4.03 -7.24
C SER A 251 -1.89 3.53 -7.43
N ARG A 252 -2.52 2.91 -6.41
CA ARG A 252 -3.91 2.43 -6.46
C ARG A 252 -4.96 3.55 -6.55
N ILE A 253 -4.59 4.83 -6.34
CA ILE A 253 -5.50 5.96 -6.61
C ILE A 253 -6.00 5.93 -8.06
N ALA A 254 -5.22 5.34 -8.98
CA ALA A 254 -5.60 5.12 -10.37
C ALA A 254 -6.92 4.33 -10.55
N TYR A 255 -7.40 3.56 -9.56
CA TYR A 255 -8.71 2.89 -9.67
C TYR A 255 -9.89 3.84 -9.52
N ILE A 256 -9.69 5.00 -8.88
CA ILE A 256 -10.76 5.97 -8.58
C ILE A 256 -10.86 7.02 -9.71
N LEU A 257 -9.74 7.36 -10.33
CA LEU A 257 -9.64 8.40 -11.36
C LEU A 257 -10.55 8.21 -12.59
N PRO A 258 -10.83 6.99 -13.11
CA PRO A 258 -11.69 6.81 -14.28
C PRO A 258 -13.14 7.23 -14.06
N ALA A 259 -13.59 7.29 -12.80
CA ALA A 259 -14.95 7.66 -12.45
C ALA A 259 -15.23 9.17 -12.62
N ASN A 260 -14.20 9.98 -12.83
CA ASN A 260 -14.33 11.41 -13.06
C ASN A 260 -14.30 11.73 -14.57
N GLU A 261 -15.25 12.55 -15.02
CA GLU A 261 -15.40 12.97 -16.42
C GLU A 261 -14.13 13.61 -16.99
N SER A 262 -13.41 14.40 -16.19
CA SER A 262 -12.18 15.09 -16.63
C SER A 262 -10.95 14.19 -16.60
N PHE A 263 -10.82 13.32 -15.57
CA PHE A 263 -9.61 12.51 -15.37
C PHE A 263 -9.65 11.17 -16.12
N GLY A 264 -10.83 10.63 -16.42
CA GLY A 264 -10.95 9.34 -17.11
C GLY A 264 -10.28 9.31 -18.49
N PRO A 265 -10.61 10.22 -19.42
CA PRO A 265 -9.96 10.26 -20.74
C PRO A 265 -8.43 10.44 -20.65
N LEU A 266 -7.97 11.26 -19.69
CA LEU A 266 -6.55 11.50 -19.46
C LEU A 266 -5.83 10.21 -19.05
N GLN A 267 -6.40 9.44 -18.12
CA GLN A 267 -5.81 8.19 -17.67
C GLN A 267 -5.79 7.12 -18.77
N ILE A 268 -6.85 7.03 -19.59
CA ILE A 268 -6.88 6.10 -20.72
C ILE A 268 -5.79 6.46 -21.75
N SER A 269 -5.60 7.74 -22.03
CA SER A 269 -4.53 8.23 -22.90
C SER A 269 -3.16 7.87 -22.33
N LEU A 270 -2.91 8.16 -21.05
CA LEU A 270 -1.67 7.83 -20.35
C LEU A 270 -1.38 6.32 -20.39
N GLY A 271 -2.39 5.47 -20.18
CA GLY A 271 -2.25 4.03 -20.25
C GLY A 271 -1.84 3.52 -21.63
N ARG A 272 -2.28 4.18 -22.72
CA ARG A 272 -1.86 3.86 -24.09
C ARG A 272 -0.42 4.29 -24.35
N THR A 273 -0.04 5.50 -23.97
CA THR A 273 1.33 5.99 -24.18
C THR A 273 2.36 5.18 -23.40
N VAL A 274 2.05 4.75 -22.17
CA VAL A 274 2.92 3.85 -21.38
C VAL A 274 3.16 2.53 -22.11
N LYS A 275 2.13 1.93 -22.73
CA LYS A 275 2.29 0.70 -23.53
C LYS A 275 3.21 0.92 -24.73
N ASP A 276 3.15 2.09 -25.36
CA ASP A 276 4.04 2.42 -26.47
C ASP A 276 5.48 2.68 -26.00
N ILE A 277 5.68 3.34 -24.84
CA ILE A 277 7.00 3.53 -24.21
C ILE A 277 7.70 2.19 -23.98
N PHE A 278 6.97 1.17 -23.51
CA PHE A 278 7.55 -0.17 -23.30
C PHE A 278 8.13 -0.78 -24.59
N LYS A 279 7.55 -0.51 -25.76
CA LYS A 279 8.09 -0.98 -27.05
C LYS A 279 9.45 -0.32 -27.34
N PHE A 280 9.58 0.97 -27.07
CA PHE A 280 10.84 1.71 -27.26
C PHE A 280 11.91 1.36 -26.21
N MET A 281 11.50 1.02 -24.99
CA MET A 281 12.42 0.63 -23.91
C MET A 281 13.28 -0.58 -24.28
N VAL A 282 12.79 -1.50 -25.11
CA VAL A 282 13.58 -2.66 -25.57
C VAL A 282 14.82 -2.21 -26.35
N ILE A 283 14.65 -1.28 -27.29
CA ILE A 283 15.76 -0.74 -28.10
C ILE A 283 16.71 0.06 -27.20
N PHE A 284 16.16 0.86 -26.28
CA PHE A 284 16.96 1.64 -25.33
C PHE A 284 17.85 0.74 -24.46
N ILE A 285 17.31 -0.35 -23.90
CA ILE A 285 18.06 -1.29 -23.07
C ILE A 285 19.18 -1.96 -23.88
N MET A 286 18.93 -2.33 -25.14
CA MET A 286 19.96 -2.92 -26.00
C MET A 286 21.15 -1.98 -26.20
N VAL A 287 20.89 -0.71 -26.51
CA VAL A 287 21.94 0.31 -26.67
C VAL A 287 22.64 0.56 -25.33
N PHE A 288 21.88 0.72 -24.25
CA PHE A 288 22.43 0.96 -22.91
C PHE A 288 23.39 -0.14 -22.48
N VAL A 289 23.03 -1.41 -22.68
CA VAL A 289 23.88 -2.57 -22.33
C VAL A 289 25.14 -2.61 -23.20
N ALA A 290 25.05 -2.32 -24.49
CA ALA A 290 26.23 -2.28 -25.37
C ALA A 290 27.25 -1.23 -24.89
N PHE A 291 26.78 -0.02 -24.55
CA PHE A 291 27.63 1.03 -23.98
C PHE A 291 28.18 0.66 -22.59
N MET A 292 27.34 0.08 -21.72
CA MET A 292 27.76 -0.37 -20.39
C MET A 292 28.91 -1.38 -20.49
N ILE A 293 28.80 -2.40 -21.34
CA ILE A 293 29.85 -3.40 -21.57
C ILE A 293 31.10 -2.76 -22.18
N GLY A 294 30.94 -1.87 -23.17
CA GLY A 294 32.06 -1.15 -23.77
C GLY A 294 32.86 -0.32 -22.75
N MET A 295 32.15 0.41 -21.88
CA MET A 295 32.77 1.21 -20.81
C MET A 295 33.41 0.35 -19.73
N PHE A 296 32.76 -0.75 -19.33
CA PHE A 296 33.35 -1.70 -18.37
C PHE A 296 34.64 -2.33 -18.92
N ASN A 297 34.65 -2.78 -20.17
CA ASN A 297 35.85 -3.35 -20.79
C ASN A 297 37.00 -2.35 -20.90
N LEU A 298 36.69 -1.07 -21.13
CA LEU A 298 37.70 -0.01 -21.20
C LEU A 298 38.29 0.34 -19.82
N TYR A 299 37.45 0.44 -18.79
CA TYR A 299 37.85 1.00 -17.49
C TYR A 299 38.11 -0.03 -16.38
N SER A 300 37.75 -1.31 -16.57
CA SER A 300 37.92 -2.37 -15.55
C SER A 300 39.35 -2.53 -15.05
N TYR A 301 40.36 -2.38 -15.92
CA TYR A 301 41.78 -2.48 -15.54
C TYR A 301 42.28 -1.33 -14.65
N TYR A 302 41.54 -0.22 -14.55
CA TYR A 302 41.96 0.99 -13.84
C TYR A 302 41.41 1.07 -12.40
N LEU A 303 41.03 -0.06 -11.81
CA LEU A 303 40.59 -0.14 -10.42
C LEU A 303 41.69 0.41 -9.48
N GLY A 304 41.36 1.42 -8.68
CA GLY A 304 42.31 2.10 -7.77
C GLY A 304 43.22 3.15 -8.42
N ALA A 305 43.19 3.30 -9.74
CA ALA A 305 43.99 4.27 -10.50
C ALA A 305 43.14 5.40 -11.14
N LYS A 306 41.90 5.58 -10.65
CA LYS A 306 40.96 6.63 -11.09
C LYS A 306 40.56 7.51 -9.92
N TYR A 307 40.28 8.78 -10.23
CA TYR A 307 39.73 9.74 -9.28
C TYR A 307 38.29 9.38 -8.85
N ASN A 308 37.48 8.82 -9.76
CA ASN A 308 36.10 8.40 -9.48
C ASN A 308 35.97 6.86 -9.58
N PRO A 309 35.28 6.20 -8.62
CA PRO A 309 35.09 4.74 -8.60
C PRO A 309 34.16 4.18 -9.70
N ALA A 310 33.58 4.99 -10.58
CA ALA A 310 32.69 4.51 -11.63
C ALA A 310 33.38 3.65 -12.72
N PHE A 311 32.60 2.74 -13.33
CA PHE A 311 32.95 1.87 -14.47
C PHE A 311 33.96 0.75 -14.20
N THR A 312 34.28 0.45 -12.94
CA THR A 312 35.26 -0.58 -12.58
C THR A 312 34.63 -1.89 -12.06
N THR A 313 33.32 -1.89 -11.83
CA THR A 313 32.50 -3.02 -11.37
C THR A 313 31.22 -3.09 -12.16
#